data_AF-A0A258ZJL0-F1
#
_entry.id   AF-A0A258ZJL0-F1
#
_cell.length_a   1.000
_cell.length_b   1.000
_cell.length_c   1.000
_cell.angle_alpha   90.00
_cell.angle_beta   90.00
_cell.angle_gamma   90.00
#
_symmetry.space_group_name_H-M   'P 1'
#
loop_
_entity.id
_entity.type
_entity.pdbx_description
1 polymer ?
#
loop_
_entity_poly.entity_id
_entity_poly.type
_entity_poly.pdbx_seq_one_letter_code
_entity_poly.pdbx_strand_id
1 'polypeptide(L)'
;MIKPIAVFVTLTAAGMTALAAWDRGGTLLDRLLLVSMAVVIVLAVHLLPALSRRPAAWLVWAGCLLCAVYGHLTFLTHANLRAGDLRASQSSLSAATERQIDLVQASLSHIQARPVATVAAELAASKSWRDRAALKVEIAQGKRGEQLRDELGRLSQLATTALVTEAADPVAARLGVVTGWSESAVTVVIGLTFSILIELVGALLWFEALRLPVTPASPSQPAKEQDITEEITAVTDDITRVTAAINSGECKPTVGGIRVFMACSQTRAMELRQRYLEGG
;
A
#
# COMPACT_ATOMS: atom_id res chain seq x y z
N MET A 1 3.23 -18.36 -6.57
CA MET A 1 2.97 -17.57 -5.34
C MET A 1 3.11 -16.04 -5.53
N ILE A 2 3.79 -15.55 -6.58
CA ILE A 2 4.03 -14.10 -6.80
C ILE A 2 2.76 -13.31 -7.16
N LYS A 3 1.88 -13.88 -8.00
CA LYS A 3 0.62 -13.24 -8.46
C LYS A 3 -0.31 -12.72 -7.34
N PRO A 4 -0.66 -13.50 -6.30
CA PRO A 4 -1.51 -12.99 -5.22
C PRO A 4 -0.86 -11.86 -4.43
N ILE A 5 0.47 -11.88 -4.25
CA ILE A 5 1.21 -10.81 -3.58
C ILE A 5 1.18 -9.53 -4.44
N ALA A 6 1.37 -9.65 -5.76
CA ALA A 6 1.27 -8.53 -6.69
C ALA A 6 -0.12 -7.87 -6.65
N VAL A 7 -1.18 -8.68 -6.63
CA VAL A 7 -2.57 -8.20 -6.51
C VAL A 7 -2.79 -7.48 -5.19
N PHE A 8 -2.34 -8.04 -4.07
CA PHE A 8 -2.47 -7.42 -2.76
C PHE A 8 -1.80 -6.04 -2.70
N VAL A 9 -0.54 -5.94 -3.14
CA VAL A 9 0.21 -4.67 -3.18
C VAL A 9 -0.49 -3.66 -4.09
N THR A 10 -0.98 -4.08 -5.25
CA THR A 10 -1.74 -3.21 -6.18
C THR A 10 -3.02 -2.71 -5.55
N LEU A 11 -3.76 -3.56 -4.84
CA LEU A 11 -5.00 -3.17 -4.19
C LEU A 11 -4.76 -2.20 -3.03
N THR A 12 -3.70 -2.39 -2.24
CA THR A 12 -3.30 -1.45 -1.20
C THR A 12 -2.95 -0.08 -1.81
N ALA A 13 -2.12 -0.06 -2.86
CA ALA A 13 -1.72 1.17 -3.53
C ALA A 13 -2.92 1.90 -4.19
N ALA A 14 -3.79 1.15 -4.87
CA ALA A 14 -5.02 1.68 -5.44
C ALA A 14 -5.96 2.25 -4.37
N GLY A 15 -6.09 1.57 -3.22
CA GLY A 15 -6.92 2.03 -2.10
C GLY A 15 -6.43 3.37 -1.52
N MET A 16 -5.11 3.52 -1.31
CA MET A 16 -4.53 4.76 -0.78
C MET A 16 -4.78 5.95 -1.71
N THR A 17 -4.47 5.79 -3.00
CA THR A 17 -4.67 6.87 -4.00
C THR A 17 -6.14 7.15 -4.27
N ALA A 18 -7.00 6.13 -4.23
CA ALA A 18 -8.45 6.29 -4.36
C ALA A 18 -9.03 7.13 -3.21
N LEU A 19 -8.66 6.84 -1.96
CA LEU A 19 -9.13 7.62 -0.81
C LEU A 19 -8.66 9.09 -0.92
N ALA A 20 -7.41 9.34 -1.31
CA ALA A 20 -6.93 10.71 -1.56
C ALA A 20 -7.60 11.39 -2.76
N ALA A 21 -8.01 10.63 -3.78
CA ALA A 21 -8.77 11.15 -4.92
C ALA A 21 -10.21 11.51 -4.53
N TRP A 22 -10.83 10.72 -3.66
CA TRP A 22 -12.18 10.93 -3.17
C TRP A 22 -12.33 12.26 -2.43
N ASP A 23 -11.33 12.63 -1.61
CA ASP A 23 -11.34 13.87 -0.84
C ASP A 23 -11.30 15.14 -1.73
N ARG A 24 -10.89 15.03 -3.00
CA ARG A 24 -10.72 16.17 -3.93
C ARG A 24 -11.98 16.55 -4.71
N GLY A 25 -12.95 15.65 -4.86
CA GLY A 25 -14.14 15.89 -5.68
C GLY A 25 -15.24 16.63 -4.93
N GLY A 26 -15.82 17.67 -5.54
CA GLY A 26 -16.95 18.42 -4.98
C GLY A 26 -18.27 17.66 -5.11
N THR A 27 -18.52 17.06 -6.28
CA THR A 27 -19.72 16.24 -6.55
C THR A 27 -19.42 14.73 -6.50
N LEU A 28 -20.44 13.89 -6.36
CA LEU A 28 -20.27 12.43 -6.40
C LEU A 28 -19.66 11.95 -7.73
N LEU A 29 -20.06 12.57 -8.85
CA LEU A 29 -19.53 12.22 -10.17
C LEU A 29 -18.03 12.54 -10.26
N ASP A 30 -17.62 13.73 -9.81
CA ASP A 30 -16.20 14.13 -9.82
C ASP A 30 -15.37 13.17 -8.98
N ARG A 31 -15.86 12.78 -7.80
CA ARG A 31 -15.17 11.83 -6.92
C ARG A 31 -14.97 10.47 -7.58
N LEU A 32 -16.01 9.93 -8.21
CA LEU A 32 -15.92 8.64 -8.91
C LEU A 32 -14.94 8.70 -10.08
N LEU A 33 -14.95 9.79 -10.85
CA LEU A 33 -14.01 10.00 -11.97
C LEU A 33 -12.56 10.12 -11.49
N LEU A 34 -12.32 10.89 -10.42
CA LEU A 34 -10.99 11.05 -9.83
C LEU A 34 -10.46 9.72 -9.26
N VAL A 35 -11.32 8.93 -8.59
CA VAL A 35 -10.96 7.58 -8.11
C VAL A 35 -10.62 6.66 -9.27
N SER A 36 -11.48 6.61 -10.29
CA SER A 36 -11.25 5.77 -11.48
C SER A 36 -9.89 6.10 -12.14
N MET A 37 -9.61 7.39 -12.35
CA MET A 37 -8.34 7.86 -12.88
C MET A 37 -7.15 7.45 -12.01
N ALA A 38 -7.26 7.60 -10.68
CA ALA A 38 -6.19 7.22 -9.75
C ALA A 38 -5.88 5.71 -9.82
N VAL A 39 -6.91 4.87 -9.86
CA VAL A 39 -6.75 3.41 -10.01
C VAL A 39 -6.07 3.06 -11.33
N VAL A 40 -6.47 3.69 -12.44
CA VAL A 40 -5.85 3.49 -13.75
C VAL A 40 -4.36 3.87 -13.73
N ILE A 41 -4.01 4.97 -13.07
CA ILE A 41 -2.61 5.41 -12.92
C ILE A 41 -1.79 4.35 -12.18
N VAL A 42 -2.26 3.84 -11.03
CA VAL A 42 -1.56 2.80 -10.26
C VAL A 42 -1.40 1.51 -11.07
N LEU A 43 -2.47 1.08 -11.75
CA LEU A 43 -2.40 -0.08 -12.65
C LEU A 43 -1.36 0.13 -13.76
N ALA A 44 -1.27 1.33 -14.33
CA ALA A 44 -0.27 1.66 -15.33
C ALA A 44 1.16 1.60 -14.75
N VAL A 45 1.42 2.13 -13.54
CA VAL A 45 2.73 2.04 -12.90
C VAL A 45 3.16 0.58 -12.68
N HIS A 46 2.22 -0.26 -12.26
CA HIS A 46 2.50 -1.67 -11.97
C HIS A 46 2.64 -2.53 -13.22
N LEU A 47 1.85 -2.29 -14.27
CA LEU A 47 1.78 -3.17 -15.46
C LEU A 47 2.66 -2.72 -16.63
N LEU A 48 2.88 -1.40 -16.83
CA LEU A 48 3.66 -0.90 -17.98
C LEU A 48 5.08 -1.49 -18.07
N PRO A 49 5.85 -1.61 -16.97
CA PRO A 49 7.20 -2.17 -17.03
C PRO A 49 7.24 -3.62 -17.51
N ALA A 50 6.15 -4.37 -17.27
CA ALA A 50 6.01 -5.75 -17.69
C ALA A 50 5.57 -5.88 -19.16
N LEU A 51 4.77 -4.95 -19.65
CA LEU A 51 4.11 -5.04 -20.96
C LEU A 51 4.90 -4.40 -22.11
N SER A 52 5.76 -3.41 -21.84
CA SER A 52 6.43 -2.64 -22.89
C SER A 52 7.92 -2.43 -22.62
N ARG A 53 8.72 -2.55 -23.69
CA ARG A 53 10.15 -2.21 -23.68
C ARG A 53 10.50 -0.94 -24.47
N ARG A 54 9.48 -0.24 -24.99
CA ARG A 54 9.69 0.98 -25.79
C ARG A 54 10.13 2.14 -24.89
N PRO A 55 11.08 2.99 -25.31
CA PRO A 55 11.53 4.13 -24.50
C PRO A 55 10.41 5.12 -24.19
N ALA A 56 9.46 5.32 -25.11
CA ALA A 56 8.27 6.15 -24.86
C ALA A 56 7.39 5.63 -23.72
N ALA A 57 7.33 4.31 -23.51
CA ALA A 57 6.56 3.73 -22.41
C ALA A 57 7.20 4.01 -21.04
N TRP A 58 8.54 4.13 -20.99
CA TRP A 58 9.24 4.54 -19.77
C TRP A 58 8.97 6.00 -19.39
N LEU A 59 8.79 6.90 -20.37
CA LEU A 59 8.38 8.28 -20.11
C LEU A 59 6.96 8.35 -19.53
N VAL A 60 6.02 7.61 -20.12
CA VAL A 60 4.65 7.51 -19.61
C VAL A 60 4.65 6.89 -18.21
N TRP A 61 5.41 5.81 -18.00
CA TRP A 61 5.55 5.17 -16.70
C TRP A 61 6.09 6.12 -15.63
N ALA A 62 7.13 6.90 -15.94
CA ALA A 62 7.68 7.87 -14.99
C ALA A 62 6.66 8.96 -14.62
N GLY A 63 5.84 9.42 -15.59
CA GLY A 63 4.73 10.33 -15.32
C GLY A 63 3.67 9.71 -14.42
N CYS A 64 3.26 8.46 -14.70
CA CYS A 64 2.31 7.73 -13.85
C CYS A 64 2.87 7.51 -12.43
N LEU A 65 4.16 7.17 -12.30
CA LEU A 65 4.82 6.99 -11.01
C LEU A 65 4.79 8.27 -10.20
N LEU A 66 5.11 9.42 -10.81
CA LEU A 66 5.05 10.70 -10.14
C LEU A 66 3.62 11.03 -9.65
N CYS A 67 2.61 10.78 -10.48
CA CYS A 67 1.21 10.96 -10.10
C CYS A 67 0.77 10.01 -8.97
N ALA A 68 1.19 8.74 -9.00
CA ALA A 68 0.89 7.77 -7.95
C ALA A 68 1.54 8.17 -6.62
N VAL A 69 2.82 8.52 -6.65
CA VAL A 69 3.57 9.02 -5.47
C VAL A 69 2.91 10.26 -4.89
N TYR A 70 2.48 11.22 -5.72
CA TYR A 70 1.73 12.39 -5.26
C TYR A 70 0.41 12.00 -4.57
N GLY A 71 -0.32 11.04 -5.14
CA GLY A 71 -1.55 10.50 -4.55
C GLY A 71 -1.32 9.85 -3.18
N HIS A 72 -0.28 9.03 -3.03
CA HIS A 72 0.11 8.41 -1.76
C HIS A 72 0.53 9.44 -0.72
N LEU A 73 1.34 10.41 -1.11
CA LEU A 73 1.79 11.47 -0.20
C LEU A 73 0.60 12.27 0.32
N THR A 74 -0.38 12.58 -0.54
CA THR A 74 -1.62 13.25 -0.15
C THR A 74 -2.44 12.40 0.82
N PHE A 75 -2.54 11.09 0.60
CA PHE A 75 -3.21 10.18 1.53
C PHE A 75 -2.51 10.19 2.90
N LEU A 76 -1.19 10.06 2.92
CA LEU A 76 -0.40 9.99 4.15
C LEU A 76 -0.43 11.31 4.93
N THR A 77 -0.36 12.46 4.26
CA THR A 77 -0.49 13.76 4.92
C THR A 77 -1.87 13.93 5.51
N HIS A 78 -2.95 13.60 4.78
CA HIS A 78 -4.31 13.64 5.32
C HIS A 78 -4.49 12.65 6.48
N ALA A 79 -3.89 11.46 6.43
CA ALA A 79 -3.93 10.50 7.53
C ALA A 79 -3.23 11.05 8.79
N ASN A 80 -2.08 11.68 8.62
CA ASN A 80 -1.34 12.31 9.72
C ASN A 80 -2.08 13.51 10.30
N LEU A 81 -2.73 14.32 9.46
CA LEU A 81 -3.58 15.43 9.90
C LEU A 81 -4.78 14.93 10.72
N ARG A 82 -5.52 13.93 10.23
CA ARG A 82 -6.63 13.32 10.97
C ARG A 82 -6.19 12.74 12.32
N ALA A 83 -5.03 12.07 12.35
CA ALA A 83 -4.45 11.59 13.61
C ALA A 83 -4.06 12.75 14.53
N GLY A 84 -3.56 13.85 13.97
CA GLY A 84 -3.28 15.11 14.68
C GLY A 84 -4.54 15.73 15.30
N ASP A 85 -5.63 15.83 14.55
CA ASP A 85 -6.90 16.39 15.01
C ASP A 85 -7.49 15.56 16.16
N LEU A 86 -7.43 14.22 16.04
CA LEU A 86 -7.85 13.33 17.11
C LEU A 86 -7.04 13.56 18.38
N ARG A 87 -5.70 13.66 18.28
CA ARG A 87 -4.83 13.97 19.42
C ARG A 87 -5.11 15.36 20.00
N ALA A 88 -5.30 16.37 19.17
CA ALA A 88 -5.62 17.73 19.61
C ALA A 88 -6.97 17.77 20.36
N SER A 89 -7.98 17.04 19.88
CA SER A 89 -9.28 16.94 20.56
C SER A 89 -9.15 16.25 21.93
N GLN A 90 -8.34 15.19 22.01
CA GLN A 90 -8.04 14.49 23.27
C GLN A 90 -7.27 15.39 24.25
N SER A 91 -6.25 16.11 23.79
CA SER A 91 -5.48 17.06 24.61
C SER A 91 -6.37 18.17 25.19
N SER A 92 -7.32 18.68 24.39
CA SER A 92 -8.29 19.68 24.88
C SER A 92 -9.22 19.13 25.97
N LEU A 93 -9.59 17.85 25.88
CA LEU A 93 -10.38 17.15 26.89
C LEU A 93 -9.56 16.87 28.16
N SER A 94 -8.30 16.47 28.03
CA SER A 94 -7.36 16.31 29.15
C SER A 94 -7.20 17.63 29.90
N ALA A 95 -6.95 18.74 29.19
CA ALA A 95 -6.82 20.07 29.78
C ALA A 95 -8.12 20.55 30.45
N ALA A 96 -9.29 20.24 29.87
CA ALA A 96 -10.58 20.52 30.51
C ALA A 96 -10.78 19.71 31.79
N THR A 97 -10.38 18.43 31.79
CA THR A 97 -10.43 17.54 32.96
C THR A 97 -9.50 18.03 34.06
N GLU A 98 -8.29 18.49 33.73
CA GLU A 98 -7.33 19.07 34.68
C GLU A 98 -7.90 20.32 35.36
N ARG A 99 -8.51 21.23 34.61
CA ARG A 99 -9.23 22.38 35.21
C ARG A 99 -10.36 21.95 36.14
N GLN A 100 -11.07 20.87 35.82
CA GLN A 100 -12.12 20.35 36.68
C GLN A 100 -11.56 19.76 37.97
N ILE A 101 -10.43 19.06 37.91
CA ILE A 101 -9.67 18.57 39.07
C ILE A 101 -9.31 19.75 39.98
N ASP A 102 -8.76 20.84 39.43
CA ASP A 102 -8.39 22.04 40.19
C ASP A 102 -9.59 22.68 40.89
N LEU A 103 -10.74 22.78 40.19
CA LEU A 103 -11.98 23.34 40.77
C LEU A 103 -12.54 22.46 41.90
N VAL A 104 -12.50 21.14 41.75
CA VAL A 104 -12.93 20.19 42.79
C VAL A 104 -11.99 20.25 43.98
N GLN A 105 -10.68 20.34 43.74
CA GLN A 105 -9.66 20.47 44.78
C GLN A 105 -9.79 21.81 45.54
N ALA A 106 -10.07 22.90 44.84
CA ALA A 106 -10.39 24.19 45.47
C ALA A 106 -11.69 24.12 46.28
N SER A 107 -12.72 23.44 45.80
CA SER A 107 -13.97 23.25 46.54
C SER A 107 -13.75 22.42 47.82
N LEU A 108 -12.88 21.40 47.77
CA LEU A 108 -12.51 20.59 48.91
C LEU A 108 -11.74 21.39 49.97
N SER A 109 -10.87 22.33 49.59
CA SER A 109 -10.08 23.13 50.54
C SER A 109 -10.95 24.07 51.40
N HIS A 110 -12.13 24.47 50.89
CA HIS A 110 -13.11 25.27 51.62
C HIS A 110 -13.97 24.45 52.61
N ILE A 111 -13.97 23.11 52.54
CA ILE A 111 -14.78 22.27 53.42
C ILE A 111 -13.93 21.87 54.64
N GLN A 112 -14.10 22.61 55.74
CA GLN A 112 -13.54 22.27 57.05
C GLN A 112 -14.58 21.49 57.88
N ALA A 113 -14.79 20.21 57.56
CA ALA A 113 -15.67 19.34 58.33
C ALA A 113 -14.88 18.25 59.07
N ARG A 114 -15.23 17.97 60.33
CA ARG A 114 -14.68 16.83 61.08
C ARG A 114 -15.17 15.50 60.47
N PRO A 115 -14.49 14.37 60.73
CA PRO A 115 -14.87 13.07 60.18
C PRO A 115 -16.35 12.75 60.49
N VAL A 116 -17.12 12.41 59.45
CA VAL A 116 -18.57 12.16 59.54
C VAL A 116 -18.89 11.11 60.61
N ALA A 117 -18.04 10.09 60.76
CA ALA A 117 -18.18 9.05 61.78
C ALA A 117 -18.14 9.61 63.22
N THR A 118 -17.26 10.56 63.50
CA THR A 118 -17.10 11.19 64.82
C THR A 118 -18.29 12.10 65.13
N VAL A 119 -18.68 12.94 64.17
CA VAL A 119 -19.81 13.88 64.32
C VAL A 119 -21.15 13.13 64.42
N ALA A 120 -21.30 12.01 63.70
CA ALA A 120 -22.47 11.14 63.81
C ALA A 120 -22.57 10.46 65.19
N ALA A 121 -21.46 10.05 65.79
CA ALA A 121 -21.43 9.51 67.15
C ALA A 121 -21.82 10.57 68.19
N GLU A 122 -21.32 11.80 68.06
CA GLU A 122 -21.71 12.93 68.91
C GLU A 122 -23.20 13.31 68.76
N LEU A 123 -23.72 13.27 67.52
CA LEU A 123 -25.15 13.49 67.24
C LEU A 123 -26.03 12.42 67.90
N ALA A 124 -25.56 11.17 67.95
CA ALA A 124 -26.28 10.08 68.61
C ALA A 124 -26.34 10.28 70.13
N ALA A 125 -25.28 10.82 70.73
CA ALA A 125 -25.18 11.05 72.18
C ALA A 125 -25.87 12.35 72.66
N SER A 126 -26.03 13.36 71.80
CA SER A 126 -26.58 14.66 72.19
C SER A 126 -28.11 14.70 72.33
N LYS A 127 -28.61 15.32 73.41
CA LYS A 127 -30.05 15.49 73.72
C LYS A 127 -30.60 16.89 73.38
N SER A 128 -29.73 17.88 73.21
CA SER A 128 -30.12 19.27 72.94
C SER A 128 -30.55 19.45 71.47
N TRP A 129 -31.67 20.13 71.23
CA TRP A 129 -32.17 20.34 69.86
C TRP A 129 -31.23 21.23 69.03
N ARG A 130 -30.59 22.23 69.66
CA ARG A 130 -29.66 23.16 68.98
C ARG A 130 -28.39 22.45 68.54
N ASP A 131 -27.82 21.65 69.42
CA ASP A 131 -26.58 20.92 69.16
C ASP A 131 -26.81 19.86 68.09
N ARG A 132 -27.94 19.16 68.14
CA ARG A 132 -28.35 18.21 67.09
C ARG A 132 -28.54 18.88 65.73
N ALA A 133 -29.06 20.10 65.69
CA ALA A 133 -29.23 20.85 64.43
C ALA A 133 -27.86 21.22 63.84
N ALA A 134 -26.93 21.71 64.66
CA ALA A 134 -25.56 22.04 64.23
C ALA A 134 -24.79 20.81 63.72
N LEU A 135 -24.83 19.70 64.47
CA LEU A 135 -24.15 18.45 64.09
C LEU A 135 -24.71 17.84 62.80
N LYS A 136 -26.02 17.99 62.52
CA LYS A 136 -26.61 17.58 61.22
C LYS A 136 -26.06 18.38 60.05
N VAL A 137 -25.85 19.68 60.23
CA VAL A 137 -25.25 20.55 59.20
C VAL A 137 -23.81 20.14 58.94
N GLU A 138 -23.04 19.86 59.99
CA GLU A 138 -21.66 19.40 59.87
C GLU A 138 -21.55 18.04 59.17
N ILE A 139 -22.43 17.08 59.48
CA ILE A 139 -22.52 15.80 58.76
C ILE A 139 -22.83 16.01 57.27
N ALA A 140 -23.75 16.93 56.95
CA ALA A 140 -24.09 17.24 55.56
C ALA A 140 -22.89 17.84 54.80
N GLN A 141 -22.11 18.70 55.46
CA GLN A 141 -20.86 19.22 54.91
C GLN A 141 -19.81 18.11 54.70
N GLY A 142 -19.64 17.21 55.67
CA GLY A 142 -18.72 16.08 55.57
C GLY A 142 -19.06 15.12 54.42
N LYS A 143 -20.34 14.77 54.24
CA LYS A 143 -20.82 13.95 53.11
C LYS A 143 -20.58 14.61 51.76
N ARG A 144 -20.76 15.93 51.68
CA ARG A 144 -20.46 16.70 50.46
C ARG A 144 -18.96 16.65 50.13
N GLY A 145 -18.10 16.68 51.15
CA GLY A 145 -16.67 16.48 51.01
C GLY A 145 -16.30 15.08 50.51
N GLU A 146 -16.94 14.02 51.02
CA GLU A 146 -16.75 12.64 50.52
C GLU A 146 -17.13 12.52 49.04
N GLN A 147 -18.29 13.04 48.64
CA GLN A 147 -18.73 13.04 47.23
C GLN A 147 -17.73 13.75 46.31
N LEU A 148 -17.16 14.87 46.74
CA LEU A 148 -16.15 15.59 45.96
C LEU A 148 -14.83 14.82 45.86
N ARG A 149 -14.43 14.05 46.88
CA ARG A 149 -13.25 13.18 46.82
C ARG A 149 -13.45 12.00 45.86
N ASP A 150 -14.64 11.40 45.87
CA ASP A 150 -14.98 10.33 44.92
C ASP A 150 -14.95 10.85 43.48
N GLU A 151 -15.51 12.04 43.25
CA GLU A 151 -15.48 12.71 41.95
C GLU A 151 -14.04 13.04 41.52
N LEU A 152 -13.20 13.53 42.43
CA LEU A 152 -11.77 13.76 42.18
C LEU A 152 -11.03 12.47 41.79
N GLY A 153 -11.33 11.36 42.47
CA GLY A 153 -10.81 10.04 42.13
C GLY A 153 -11.22 9.61 40.72
N ARG A 154 -12.48 9.83 40.35
CA ARG A 154 -12.99 9.55 39.01
C ARG A 154 -12.30 10.40 37.93
N LEU A 155 -12.17 11.71 38.16
CA LEU A 155 -11.53 12.63 37.22
C LEU A 155 -10.04 12.34 37.05
N SER A 156 -9.33 12.01 38.14
CA SER A 156 -7.90 11.67 38.07
C SER A 156 -7.66 10.36 37.32
N GLN A 157 -8.54 9.36 37.46
CA GLN A 157 -8.49 8.13 36.67
C GLN A 157 -8.71 8.43 35.17
N LEU A 158 -9.68 9.27 34.82
CA LEU A 158 -9.93 9.68 33.43
C LEU A 158 -8.73 10.42 32.83
N ALA A 159 -8.13 11.36 33.58
CA ALA A 159 -6.94 12.08 33.16
C ALA A 159 -5.75 11.13 32.93
N THR A 160 -5.54 10.17 33.83
CA THR A 160 -4.48 9.16 33.70
C THR A 160 -4.65 8.31 32.44
N THR A 161 -5.89 7.89 32.14
CA THR A 161 -6.17 7.13 30.91
C THR A 161 -5.96 7.95 29.64
N ALA A 162 -6.26 9.25 29.67
CA ALA A 162 -6.09 10.14 28.52
C ALA A 162 -4.60 10.40 28.19
N LEU A 163 -3.75 10.55 29.22
CA LEU A 163 -2.30 10.73 29.05
C LEU A 163 -1.62 9.55 28.36
N VAL A 164 -2.07 8.32 28.63
CA VAL A 164 -1.53 7.11 27.98
C VAL A 164 -1.87 7.08 26.48
N THR A 165 -3.01 7.64 26.09
CA THR A 165 -3.46 7.68 24.69
C THR A 165 -2.91 8.87 23.87
N GLU A 166 -2.37 9.90 24.53
CA GLU A 166 -1.93 11.15 23.90
C GLU A 166 -0.53 11.06 23.25
N ALA A 167 0.20 9.95 23.41
CA ALA A 167 1.56 9.81 22.88
C ALA A 167 1.62 10.06 21.35
N ALA A 168 2.22 11.20 20.98
CA ALA A 168 2.52 11.57 19.59
C ALA A 168 3.46 10.55 18.93
N ASP A 169 3.61 10.59 17.60
CA ASP A 169 4.62 9.77 16.90
C ASP A 169 6.02 10.13 17.43
N PRO A 170 6.60 9.28 18.30
CA PRO A 170 7.84 9.63 18.97
C PRO A 170 9.01 9.57 17.99
N VAL A 171 8.84 8.92 16.84
CA VAL A 171 9.90 8.71 15.86
C VAL A 171 10.08 9.95 15.01
N ALA A 172 9.00 10.54 14.48
CA ALA A 172 9.07 11.78 13.70
C ALA A 172 9.64 12.95 14.52
N ALA A 173 9.20 13.09 15.78
CA ALA A 173 9.69 14.12 16.70
C ALA A 173 11.19 13.95 17.02
N ARG A 174 11.63 12.72 17.31
CA ARG A 174 13.06 12.43 17.60
C ARG A 174 13.95 12.61 16.37
N LEU A 175 13.48 12.21 15.20
CA LEU A 175 14.22 12.39 13.95
C LEU A 175 14.38 13.87 13.59
N GLY A 176 13.37 14.71 13.84
CA GLY A 176 13.50 16.17 13.66
C GLY A 176 14.61 16.78 14.53
N VAL A 177 14.68 16.39 15.80
CA VAL A 177 15.74 16.86 16.73
C VAL A 177 17.14 16.43 16.29
N VAL A 178 17.28 15.20 15.79
CA VAL A 178 18.59 14.65 15.37
C VAL A 178 19.04 15.19 14.01
N THR A 179 18.12 15.42 13.07
CA THR A 179 18.42 15.84 11.70
C THR A 179 18.44 17.36 11.50
N GLY A 180 17.85 18.12 12.42
CA GLY A 180 17.68 19.57 12.30
C GLY A 180 16.62 20.01 11.27
N TRP A 181 15.85 19.06 10.72
CA TRP A 181 14.76 19.32 9.80
C TRP A 181 13.43 19.58 10.52
N SER A 182 12.50 20.27 9.87
CA SER A 182 11.14 20.39 10.40
C SER A 182 10.45 19.02 10.44
N GLU A 183 9.58 18.81 11.42
CA GLU A 183 8.77 17.58 11.55
C GLU A 183 7.98 17.26 10.26
N SER A 184 7.48 18.31 9.60
CA SER A 184 6.80 18.21 8.32
C SER A 184 7.71 17.69 7.20
N ALA A 185 8.97 18.13 7.13
CA ALA A 185 9.92 17.68 6.12
C ALA A 185 10.30 16.21 6.33
N VAL A 186 10.55 15.82 7.57
CA VAL A 186 10.83 14.41 7.93
C VAL A 186 9.65 13.51 7.53
N THR A 187 8.43 13.92 7.86
CA THR A 187 7.21 13.17 7.50
C THR A 187 7.04 13.03 5.99
N VAL A 188 7.28 14.11 5.24
CA VAL A 188 7.20 14.08 3.77
C VAL A 188 8.25 13.16 3.18
N VAL A 189 9.48 13.18 3.67
CA VAL A 189 10.58 12.34 3.16
C VAL A 189 10.32 10.85 3.46
N ILE A 190 9.85 10.53 4.67
CA ILE A 190 9.46 9.16 5.04
C ILE A 190 8.29 8.70 4.16
N GLY A 191 7.25 9.53 4.02
CA GLY A 191 6.09 9.23 3.19
C GLY A 191 6.45 9.04 1.72
N LEU A 192 7.34 9.88 1.18
CA LEU A 192 7.88 9.78 -0.18
C LEU A 192 8.63 8.45 -0.36
N THR A 193 9.48 8.08 0.60
CA THR A 193 10.24 6.83 0.58
C THR A 193 9.32 5.62 0.54
N PHE A 194 8.31 5.55 1.41
CA PHE A 194 7.33 4.47 1.38
C PHE A 194 6.49 4.45 0.10
N SER A 195 6.12 5.63 -0.42
CA SER A 195 5.36 5.77 -1.66
C SER A 195 6.14 5.25 -2.87
N ILE A 196 7.43 5.52 -2.95
CA ILE A 196 8.29 4.99 -4.02
C ILE A 196 8.46 3.47 -3.86
N LEU A 197 8.71 3.00 -2.63
CA LEU A 197 8.93 1.57 -2.37
C LEU A 197 7.72 0.72 -2.74
N ILE A 198 6.50 1.13 -2.38
CA ILE A 198 5.30 0.33 -2.70
C ILE A 198 5.08 0.21 -4.21
N GLU A 199 5.29 1.30 -4.97
CA GLU A 199 5.12 1.31 -6.43
C GLU A 199 6.20 0.49 -7.14
N LEU A 200 7.47 0.62 -6.72
CA LEU A 200 8.56 -0.17 -7.29
C LEU A 200 8.40 -1.66 -6.98
N VAL A 201 8.01 -2.02 -5.76
CA VAL A 201 7.72 -3.41 -5.39
C VAL A 201 6.55 -3.95 -6.21
N GLY A 202 5.47 -3.19 -6.36
CA GLY A 202 4.32 -3.57 -7.18
C GLY A 202 4.70 -3.80 -8.65
N ALA A 203 5.46 -2.87 -9.24
CA ALA A 203 5.97 -2.98 -10.60
C ALA A 203 6.90 -4.20 -10.78
N LEU A 204 7.82 -4.45 -9.85
CA LEU A 204 8.72 -5.61 -9.89
C LEU A 204 7.96 -6.93 -9.76
N LEU A 205 6.96 -7.01 -8.88
CA LEU A 205 6.14 -8.20 -8.70
C LEU A 205 5.35 -8.53 -9.97
N TRP A 206 4.80 -7.53 -10.65
CA TRP A 206 4.12 -7.72 -11.94
C TRP A 206 5.08 -8.07 -13.08
N PHE A 207 6.26 -7.45 -13.09
CA PHE A 207 7.32 -7.78 -14.04
C PHE A 207 7.74 -9.24 -13.94
N GLU A 208 7.98 -9.77 -12.74
CA GLU A 208 8.30 -11.18 -12.52
C GLU A 208 7.09 -12.11 -12.69
N ALA A 209 5.87 -11.66 -12.34
CA ALA A 209 4.66 -12.46 -12.52
C ALA A 209 4.27 -12.68 -14.00
N LEU A 210 4.66 -11.74 -14.88
CA LEU A 210 4.36 -11.76 -16.32
C LEU A 210 5.56 -12.20 -17.17
N ARG A 211 6.76 -12.30 -16.60
CA ARG A 211 7.86 -13.05 -17.20
C ARG A 211 7.42 -14.51 -17.31
N LEU A 212 7.07 -14.92 -18.52
CA LEU A 212 6.75 -16.30 -18.85
C LEU A 212 7.89 -17.19 -18.30
N PRO A 213 7.59 -18.26 -17.53
CA PRO A 213 8.60 -19.27 -17.30
C PRO A 213 8.98 -19.80 -18.69
N VAL A 214 10.22 -19.52 -19.10
CA VAL A 214 10.88 -20.33 -20.11
C VAL A 214 10.91 -21.72 -19.52
N THR A 215 9.92 -22.52 -19.85
CA THR A 215 10.02 -23.96 -19.65
C THR A 215 11.26 -24.34 -20.43
N PRO A 216 12.35 -24.81 -19.79
CA PRO A 216 13.45 -25.34 -20.57
C PRO A 216 12.82 -26.44 -21.43
N ALA A 217 12.82 -26.22 -22.73
CA ALA A 217 12.40 -27.22 -23.68
C ALA A 217 13.10 -28.52 -23.28
N SER A 218 12.31 -29.57 -23.08
CA SER A 218 12.84 -30.93 -23.06
C SER A 218 13.79 -31.08 -24.25
N PRO A 219 15.00 -31.67 -24.09
CA PRO A 219 15.99 -31.77 -25.16
C PRO A 219 15.52 -32.81 -26.18
N SER A 220 14.51 -32.46 -26.96
CA SER A 220 14.01 -33.23 -28.08
C SER A 220 13.12 -32.31 -28.92
N GLN A 221 13.78 -31.42 -29.66
CA GLN A 221 13.41 -30.81 -30.94
C GLN A 221 13.87 -29.34 -30.99
N PRO A 222 14.92 -29.00 -31.76
CA PRO A 222 15.20 -27.62 -32.10
C PRO A 222 14.32 -27.23 -33.28
N ALA A 223 13.40 -26.29 -33.06
CA ALA A 223 12.99 -25.34 -34.08
C ALA A 223 12.24 -24.19 -33.39
N LYS A 224 12.85 -23.00 -33.38
CA LYS A 224 12.41 -21.89 -34.25
C LYS A 224 12.88 -20.51 -33.76
N GLU A 225 14.20 -20.30 -33.66
CA GLU A 225 14.79 -18.96 -33.79
C GLU A 225 16.28 -18.98 -34.23
N GLN A 226 16.71 -20.09 -34.85
CA GLN A 226 17.90 -20.20 -35.73
C GLN A 226 17.48 -20.39 -37.22
N ASP A 227 16.18 -20.25 -37.49
CA ASP A 227 15.45 -20.83 -38.62
C ASP A 227 15.61 -20.11 -39.97
N ILE A 228 16.41 -19.04 -40.06
CA ILE A 228 16.64 -18.37 -41.36
C ILE A 228 18.03 -18.73 -41.91
N THR A 229 19.05 -18.80 -41.05
CA THR A 229 20.41 -19.10 -41.51
C THR A 229 20.61 -20.61 -41.74
N GLU A 230 19.98 -21.46 -40.93
CA GLU A 230 20.10 -22.93 -41.03
C GLU A 230 19.15 -23.53 -42.09
N GLU A 231 17.97 -22.93 -42.29
CA GLU A 231 17.04 -23.34 -43.35
C GLU A 231 17.59 -22.97 -44.75
N ILE A 232 18.26 -21.83 -44.90
CA ILE A 232 18.91 -21.45 -46.16
C ILE A 232 20.08 -22.38 -46.49
N THR A 233 20.91 -22.78 -45.53
CA THR A 233 22.02 -23.72 -45.78
C THR A 233 21.52 -25.13 -46.07
N ALA A 234 20.52 -25.63 -45.35
CA ALA A 234 19.95 -26.96 -45.57
C ALA A 234 19.23 -27.06 -46.93
N VAL A 235 18.49 -26.02 -47.34
CA VAL A 235 17.84 -26.01 -48.66
C VAL A 235 18.86 -25.87 -49.79
N THR A 236 19.97 -25.14 -49.58
CA THR A 236 21.06 -25.05 -50.56
C THR A 236 21.75 -26.41 -50.76
N ASP A 237 22.06 -27.12 -49.68
CA ASP A 237 22.66 -28.46 -49.73
C ASP A 237 21.71 -29.49 -50.39
N ASP A 238 20.42 -29.44 -50.05
CA ASP A 238 19.39 -30.28 -50.68
C ASP A 238 19.29 -30.05 -52.20
N ILE A 239 19.40 -28.80 -52.67
CA ILE A 239 19.41 -28.48 -54.11
C ILE A 239 20.69 -28.98 -54.78
N THR A 240 21.85 -28.80 -54.15
CA THR A 240 23.12 -29.32 -54.69
C THR A 240 23.08 -30.84 -54.84
N ARG A 241 22.51 -31.55 -53.85
CA ARG A 241 22.37 -33.01 -53.87
C ARG A 241 21.40 -33.50 -54.95
N VAL A 242 20.25 -32.82 -55.12
CA VAL A 242 19.29 -33.14 -56.20
C VAL A 242 19.89 -32.85 -57.58
N THR A 243 20.65 -31.77 -57.72
CA THR A 243 21.29 -31.39 -58.99
C THR A 243 22.36 -32.40 -59.40
N ALA A 244 23.20 -32.84 -58.46
CA ALA A 244 24.19 -33.88 -58.70
C ALA A 244 23.55 -35.22 -59.10
N ALA A 245 22.48 -35.63 -58.41
CA ALA A 245 21.76 -36.88 -58.71
C ALA A 245 21.01 -36.86 -60.05
N ILE A 246 20.53 -35.69 -60.50
CA ILE A 246 19.95 -35.55 -61.83
C ILE A 246 21.04 -35.64 -62.91
N ASN A 247 22.19 -35.00 -62.69
CA ASN A 247 23.30 -35.01 -63.64
C ASN A 247 23.99 -36.39 -63.75
N SER A 248 24.01 -37.18 -62.67
CA SER A 248 24.50 -38.57 -62.68
C SER A 248 23.48 -39.58 -63.20
N GLY A 249 22.24 -39.16 -63.47
CA GLY A 249 21.15 -40.03 -63.95
C GLY A 249 20.47 -40.87 -62.86
N GLU A 250 20.83 -40.69 -61.59
CA GLU A 250 20.23 -41.40 -60.45
C GLU A 250 18.82 -40.90 -60.09
N CYS A 251 18.49 -39.65 -60.42
CA CYS A 251 17.19 -39.04 -60.18
C CYS A 251 16.58 -38.47 -61.46
N LYS A 252 15.29 -38.75 -61.71
CA LYS A 252 14.55 -38.12 -62.83
C LYS A 252 14.21 -36.65 -62.47
N PRO A 253 14.31 -35.67 -63.40
CA PRO A 253 14.00 -34.25 -63.17
C PRO A 253 12.48 -33.97 -63.10
N THR A 254 11.75 -34.78 -62.34
CA THR A 254 10.31 -34.73 -62.15
C THR A 254 10.00 -34.70 -60.66
N VAL A 255 8.87 -34.11 -60.27
CA VAL A 255 8.45 -34.04 -58.86
C VAL A 255 8.38 -35.45 -58.24
N GLY A 256 7.90 -36.44 -59.00
CA GLY A 256 7.85 -37.83 -58.55
C GLY A 256 9.24 -38.44 -58.31
N GLY A 257 10.21 -38.16 -59.18
CA GLY A 257 11.59 -38.64 -59.02
C GLY A 257 12.29 -38.03 -57.81
N ILE A 258 12.19 -36.70 -57.66
CA ILE A 258 12.81 -35.96 -56.54
C ILE A 258 12.18 -36.38 -55.22
N ARG A 259 10.87 -36.60 -55.18
CA ARG A 259 10.17 -37.06 -53.96
C ARG A 259 10.67 -38.41 -53.48
N VAL A 260 10.87 -39.35 -54.39
CA VAL A 260 11.39 -40.70 -54.07
C VAL A 260 12.85 -40.61 -53.63
N PHE A 261 13.67 -39.83 -54.33
CA PHE A 261 15.09 -39.68 -54.04
C PHE A 261 15.36 -39.00 -52.69
N MET A 262 14.63 -37.92 -52.38
CA MET A 262 14.79 -37.14 -51.14
C MET A 262 13.92 -37.63 -49.98
N ALA A 263 13.07 -38.65 -50.21
CA ALA A 263 12.05 -39.12 -49.25
C ALA A 263 11.23 -37.98 -48.61
N CYS A 264 10.87 -36.98 -49.41
CA CYS A 264 10.23 -35.74 -48.93
C CYS A 264 8.75 -35.66 -49.33
N SER A 265 8.07 -34.60 -48.87
CA SER A 265 6.67 -34.34 -49.24
C SER A 265 6.55 -33.86 -50.70
N GLN A 266 5.35 -33.98 -51.28
CA GLN A 266 5.08 -33.50 -52.65
C GLN A 266 5.36 -32.00 -52.80
N THR A 267 5.00 -31.19 -51.80
CA THR A 267 5.23 -29.73 -51.80
C THR A 267 6.73 -29.41 -51.81
N ARG A 268 7.52 -30.05 -50.95
CA ARG A 268 8.98 -29.84 -50.90
C ARG A 268 9.68 -30.31 -52.17
N ALA A 269 9.24 -31.41 -52.77
CA ALA A 269 9.76 -31.87 -54.05
C ALA A 269 9.45 -30.91 -55.21
N MET A 270 8.30 -30.22 -55.17
CA MET A 270 7.93 -29.20 -56.15
C MET A 270 8.81 -27.94 -56.01
N GLU A 271 9.06 -27.49 -54.78
CA GLU A 271 9.95 -26.35 -54.50
C GLU A 271 11.40 -26.62 -54.93
N LEU A 272 11.94 -27.80 -54.61
CA LEU A 272 13.29 -28.20 -55.04
C LEU A 272 13.41 -28.28 -56.57
N ARG A 273 12.36 -28.78 -57.25
CA ARG A 273 12.31 -28.80 -58.72
C ARG A 273 12.28 -27.39 -59.30
N GLN A 274 11.51 -26.48 -58.71
CA GLN A 274 11.44 -25.10 -59.18
C GLN A 274 12.80 -24.42 -59.05
N ARG A 275 13.47 -24.56 -57.91
CA ARG A 275 14.80 -23.97 -57.70
C ARG A 275 15.88 -24.58 -58.59
N TYR A 276 15.81 -25.88 -58.91
CA TYR A 276 16.67 -26.50 -59.92
C TYR A 276 16.48 -25.88 -61.30
N LEU A 277 15.24 -25.59 -61.71
CA LEU A 277 14.95 -24.95 -63.00
C LEU A 277 15.34 -23.46 -63.05
N GLU A 278 15.37 -22.79 -61.91
CA GLU A 278 15.79 -21.38 -61.80
C GLU A 278 17.32 -21.22 -61.75
N GLY A 279 18.06 -22.25 -61.36
CA GLY A 279 19.52 -22.22 -61.16
C GLY A 279 20.36 -23.07 -62.13
N GLY A 280 19.74 -23.81 -63.04
CA GLY A 280 20.40 -24.58 -64.12
C GLY A 280 20.30 -23.86 -65.46
#